data_AF-A0A9R1UMV7-F1
#
_entry.id   AF-A0A9R1UMV7-F1
#
_cell.length_a   1.000
_cell.length_b   1.000
_cell.length_c   1.000
_cell.angle_alpha   90.00
_cell.angle_beta   90.00
_cell.angle_gamma   90.00
#
_symmetry.space_group_name_H-M   'P 1'
#
loop_
_entity.id
_entity.type
_entity.pdbx_description
1 polymer ?
#
loop_
_entity_poly.entity_id
_entity_poly.type
_entity_poly.pdbx_seq_one_letter_code
_entity_poly.pdbx_strand_id
1 'polypeptide(L)'
;MASECNIGGPNDGEVEIEFLEDVVVRSTGDHIHSIVSTIYPSFETHLDDPSYFQDKAILVPTNEEFDATNDYILGLMKDEGKTYMSSNSLCEIELPDFF
;
A
#
# COMPACT_ATOMS: atom_id res chain seq x y z
N MET A 1 24.29 -29.08 -45.28
CA MET A 1 24.80 -29.15 -43.90
C MET A 1 24.48 -27.84 -43.21
N ALA A 2 23.94 -27.96 -41.97
CA ALA A 2 23.77 -26.97 -40.91
C ALA A 2 22.93 -25.70 -41.21
N SER A 3 22.02 -25.23 -40.36
CA SER A 3 21.40 -25.73 -39.14
C SER A 3 20.32 -24.71 -38.83
N GLU A 4 19.06 -25.13 -38.69
CA GLU A 4 17.95 -24.25 -38.34
C GLU A 4 18.16 -23.68 -36.93
N CYS A 5 18.09 -22.35 -36.82
CA CYS A 5 18.16 -21.63 -35.56
C CYS A 5 16.85 -21.85 -34.79
N ASN A 6 16.83 -22.83 -33.89
CA ASN A 6 15.70 -23.04 -32.99
C ASN A 6 15.92 -22.25 -31.69
N ILE A 7 15.48 -20.99 -31.68
CA ILE A 7 15.35 -20.19 -30.47
C ILE A 7 13.86 -19.89 -30.32
N GLY A 8 13.17 -20.68 -29.49
CA GLY A 8 11.74 -20.51 -29.25
C GLY A 8 11.13 -21.73 -28.58
N GLY A 9 11.61 -22.06 -27.36
CA GLY A 9 10.78 -22.86 -26.46
C GLY A 9 9.51 -22.06 -26.07
N PRO A 10 8.43 -22.71 -25.62
CA PRO A 10 7.23 -22.01 -25.18
C PRO A 10 7.57 -21.19 -23.92
N ASN A 11 7.98 -19.94 -24.12
CA ASN A 11 7.80 -18.90 -23.12
C ASN A 11 6.30 -18.56 -23.19
N ASP A 12 5.48 -19.34 -22.50
CA ASP A 12 4.03 -19.12 -22.37
C ASP A 12 3.69 -17.77 -21.71
N GLY A 13 4.70 -17.06 -21.22
CA GLY A 13 4.59 -15.73 -20.64
C GLY A 13 4.21 -15.77 -19.16
N GLU A 14 4.10 -16.96 -18.57
CA GLU A 14 3.81 -17.15 -17.16
C GLU A 14 5.09 -17.55 -16.42
N VAL A 15 5.38 -16.84 -15.34
CA VAL A 15 6.47 -17.15 -14.43
C VAL A 15 5.88 -17.32 -13.04
N GLU A 16 6.03 -18.52 -12.47
CA GLU A 16 5.71 -18.75 -11.06
C GLU A 16 6.74 -18.04 -10.18
N ILE A 17 6.26 -17.23 -9.25
CA ILE A 17 7.08 -16.52 -8.28
C ILE A 17 6.70 -17.06 -6.90
N GLU A 18 7.64 -17.73 -6.23
CA GLU A 18 7.48 -18.15 -4.85
C GLU A 18 7.91 -17.02 -3.90
N PHE A 19 7.03 -16.64 -2.99
CA PHE A 19 7.36 -15.72 -1.91
C PHE A 19 7.94 -16.50 -0.72
N LEU A 20 9.04 -16.00 -0.15
CA LEU A 20 9.57 -16.49 1.11
C LEU A 20 8.49 -16.41 2.21
N GLU A 21 8.34 -17.47 3.00
CA GLU A 21 7.32 -17.53 4.05
C GLU A 21 7.42 -16.36 5.03
N ASP A 22 8.63 -15.85 5.27
CA ASP A 22 8.92 -14.73 6.16
C ASP A 22 8.43 -13.37 5.63
N VAL A 23 8.14 -13.28 4.33
CA VAL A 23 7.68 -12.05 3.65
C VAL A 23 6.15 -12.04 3.52
N VAL A 24 5.50 -13.20 3.72
CA VAL A 24 4.06 -13.35 3.53
C VAL A 24 3.34 -13.21 4.87
N VAL A 25 2.45 -12.21 4.95
CA VAL A 25 1.49 -12.11 6.06
C VAL A 25 0.40 -13.15 5.85
N ARG A 26 0.39 -14.20 6.68
CA ARG A 26 -0.66 -15.23 6.64
C ARG A 26 -1.94 -14.68 7.28
N SER A 27 -2.98 -14.48 6.48
CA SER A 27 -4.31 -14.13 6.98
C SER A 27 -5.17 -15.38 7.17
N THR A 28 -5.81 -15.51 8.34
CA THR A 28 -6.78 -16.60 8.64
C THR A 28 -8.22 -16.11 8.67
N GLY A 29 -8.49 -14.88 8.20
CA GLY A 29 -9.84 -14.31 8.19
C GLY A 29 -9.81 -12.82 7.83
N ASP A 30 -9.65 -11.98 8.86
CA ASP A 30 -9.54 -10.53 8.67
C ASP A 30 -8.13 -10.16 8.20
N HIS A 31 -8.00 -9.95 6.90
CA HIS A 31 -6.74 -9.61 6.25
C HIS A 31 -6.26 -8.20 6.63
N ILE A 32 -7.16 -7.23 6.83
CA ILE A 32 -6.80 -5.87 7.24
C ILE A 32 -6.23 -5.91 8.65
N HIS A 33 -6.91 -6.58 9.58
CA HIS A 33 -6.39 -6.78 10.94
C HIS A 33 -5.04 -7.49 10.93
N SER A 34 -4.88 -8.53 10.12
CA SER A 34 -3.62 -9.29 10.02
C SER A 34 -2.46 -8.42 9.52
N ILE A 35 -2.69 -7.60 8.50
CA ILE A 35 -1.69 -6.66 7.96
C ILE A 35 -1.34 -5.59 9.00
N VAL A 36 -2.35 -4.95 9.59
CA VAL A 36 -2.16 -3.86 10.56
C VAL A 36 -1.44 -4.35 11.81
N SER A 37 -1.82 -5.51 12.36
CA SER A 37 -1.17 -6.08 13.54
C SER A 37 0.28 -6.53 13.28
N THR A 38 0.59 -6.92 12.04
CA THR A 38 1.96 -7.29 11.64
C THR A 38 2.85 -6.07 11.50
N ILE A 39 2.38 -5.00 10.86
CA ILE A 39 3.17 -3.79 10.60
C ILE A 39 3.24 -2.92 11.86
N TYR A 40 2.13 -2.81 12.59
CA TYR A 40 1.97 -1.99 13.79
C TYR A 40 1.68 -2.83 15.05
N PRO A 41 2.66 -3.62 15.54
CA PRO A 41 2.50 -4.37 16.78
C PRO A 41 2.33 -3.43 17.99
N SER A 42 1.36 -3.72 18.85
CA SER A 42 1.07 -2.91 20.05
C SER A 42 0.67 -1.45 19.75
N PHE A 43 -0.05 -1.23 18.64
CA PHE A 43 -0.49 0.09 18.15
C PHE A 43 -0.98 1.04 19.26
N GLU A 44 -1.89 0.60 20.13
CA GLU A 44 -2.47 1.43 21.20
C GLU A 44 -1.44 2.01 22.18
N THR A 45 -0.29 1.35 22.36
CA THR A 45 0.75 1.77 23.30
C THR A 45 1.73 2.77 22.71
N HIS A 46 1.69 2.97 21.40
CA HIS A 46 2.63 3.81 20.65
C HIS A 46 1.97 5.03 19.98
N LEU A 47 0.70 5.30 20.27
CA LEU A 47 -0.04 6.43 19.68
C LEU A 47 0.65 7.79 19.91
N ASP A 48 1.31 7.96 21.06
CA ASP A 48 2.02 9.20 21.43
C ASP A 48 3.48 9.26 20.92
N ASP A 49 3.96 8.25 20.20
CA ASP A 49 5.32 8.17 19.68
C ASP A 49 5.35 8.31 18.15
N PRO A 50 5.64 9.50 17.62
CA PRO A 50 5.73 9.70 16.17
C PRO A 50 6.81 8.84 15.51
N SER A 51 7.88 8.48 16.23
CA SER A 51 8.99 7.70 15.65
C SER A 51 8.59 6.27 15.31
N TYR A 52 7.62 5.72 16.06
CA TYR A 52 7.06 4.39 15.82
C TYR A 52 6.41 4.24 14.44
N PHE A 53 5.91 5.31 13.84
CA PHE A 53 5.22 5.28 12.54
C PHE A 53 6.13 5.59 11.34
N GLN A 54 7.35 6.12 11.56
CA GLN A 54 8.15 6.73 10.49
C GLN A 54 8.69 5.74 9.45
N ASP A 55 8.90 4.48 9.82
CA ASP A 55 9.47 3.44 8.98
C ASP A 55 8.43 2.43 8.46
N LYS A 56 7.14 2.74 8.65
CA LYS A 56 6.03 1.83 8.37
C LYS A 56 5.11 2.42 7.30
N ALA A 57 4.73 1.58 6.34
CA ALA A 57 3.76 1.93 5.31
C ALA A 57 2.95 0.70 4.92
N ILE A 58 1.66 0.92 4.65
CA ILE A 58 0.79 -0.07 4.01
C ILE A 58 0.53 0.43 2.61
N LEU A 59 0.97 -0.34 1.61
CA LEU A 59 0.68 -0.09 0.21
C LEU A 59 -0.36 -1.12 -0.25
N VAL A 60 -1.49 -0.61 -0.75
CA VAL A 60 -2.58 -1.41 -1.32
C VAL A 60 -2.75 -1.03 -2.79
N PRO A 61 -3.16 -1.98 -3.65
CA PRO A 61 -3.20 -1.77 -5.09
C PRO A 61 -4.36 -0.88 -5.53
N THR A 62 -5.42 -0.78 -4.73
CA THR A 62 -6.62 0.01 -5.05
C THR A 62 -6.96 1.03 -3.96
N ASN A 63 -7.63 2.11 -4.36
CA ASN A 63 -8.09 3.13 -3.40
C ASN A 63 -9.21 2.60 -2.49
N GLU A 64 -10.06 1.69 -2.96
CA GLU A 64 -11.12 1.09 -2.13
C GLU A 64 -10.54 0.30 -0.95
N GLU A 65 -9.49 -0.49 -1.19
CA GLU A 65 -8.77 -1.20 -0.13
C GLU A 65 -7.99 -0.24 0.77
N PHE A 66 -7.53 0.89 0.23
CA PHE A 66 -6.89 1.95 1.01
C PHE A 66 -7.87 2.61 1.98
N ASP A 67 -9.06 2.96 1.51
CA ASP A 67 -10.10 3.55 2.34
C ASP A 67 -10.50 2.59 3.47
N ALA A 68 -10.71 1.30 3.15
CA ALA A 68 -11.03 0.30 4.16
C ALA A 68 -9.91 0.12 5.21
N THR A 69 -8.65 0.17 4.79
CA THR A 69 -7.50 0.08 5.71
C THR A 69 -7.40 1.33 6.58
N ASN A 70 -7.61 2.50 5.99
CA ASN A 70 -7.52 3.78 6.69
C ASN A 70 -8.64 3.91 7.74
N ASP A 71 -9.87 3.56 7.39
CA ASP A 71 -11.01 3.52 8.31
C ASP A 71 -10.75 2.56 9.48
N TYR A 72 -10.14 1.40 9.20
CA TYR A 72 -9.77 0.45 10.23
C TYR A 72 -8.75 1.04 11.23
N ILE A 73 -7.65 1.63 10.73
CA ILE A 73 -6.61 2.23 11.57
C ILE A 73 -7.15 3.41 12.38
N LEU A 74 -7.97 4.27 11.76
CA LEU A 74 -8.64 5.38 12.44
C LEU A 74 -9.56 4.88 13.56
N GLY A 75 -10.26 3.75 13.34
CA GLY A 75 -11.09 3.11 14.36
C GLY A 75 -10.32 2.57 15.58
N LEU A 76 -9.01 2.35 15.47
CA LEU A 76 -8.15 1.97 16.60
C LEU A 76 -7.71 3.16 17.45
N MET A 77 -7.79 4.38 16.91
CA MET A 77 -7.44 5.58 17.63
C MET A 77 -8.54 5.91 18.65
N LYS A 78 -8.15 6.26 19.88
CA LYS A 78 -9.10 6.59 20.97
C LYS A 78 -9.65 8.01 20.83
N ASP A 79 -9.04 8.82 19.98
CA ASP A 79 -9.37 10.23 19.77
C ASP A 79 -10.41 10.42 18.66
N GLU A 80 -11.08 11.58 18.69
CA GLU A 80 -12.07 11.95 17.68
C GLU A 80 -11.36 12.23 16.34
N GLY A 81 -11.72 11.45 15.32
CA GLY A 81 -11.21 11.62 13.96
C GLY A 81 -11.56 12.99 13.37
N LYS A 82 -10.64 13.57 12.60
CA LYS A 82 -10.88 14.80 11.83
C LYS A 82 -10.77 14.51 10.34
N THR A 83 -11.83 14.82 9.60
CA THR A 83 -11.81 14.75 8.13
C THR A 83 -11.25 16.06 7.55
N TYR A 84 -10.18 15.97 6.78
CA TYR A 84 -9.62 17.09 6.02
C TYR A 84 -9.99 16.91 4.55
N MET A 85 -10.65 17.91 3.95
CA MET A 85 -10.97 17.89 2.52
C MET A 85 -9.71 18.21 1.71
N SER A 86 -9.44 17.46 0.63
CA SER A 86 -8.34 17.79 -0.27
C SER A 86 -8.59 19.14 -0.94
N SER A 87 -7.55 19.97 -1.01
CA SER A 87 -7.63 21.22 -1.76
C SER A 87 -7.43 20.92 -3.25
N ASN A 88 -8.53 20.78 -3.98
CA ASN A 88 -8.53 20.58 -5.44
C ASN A 88 -8.55 21.89 -6.23
N SER A 89 -8.27 23.03 -5.58
CA SER A 89 -8.12 24.30 -6.28
C SER A 89 -6.86 24.25 -7.14
N LEU A 90 -7.03 24.25 -8.47
CA LEU A 90 -5.97 24.66 -9.37
C LEU A 90 -5.56 26.06 -8.90
N CYS A 91 -4.30 26.25 -8.52
CA CYS A 91 -3.77 27.60 -8.49
C CYS A 91 -3.99 28.15 -9.90
N GLU A 92 -4.87 29.14 -10.05
CA GLU A 92 -4.81 30.05 -11.18
C GLU A 92 -3.47 30.78 -11.02
N ILE A 93 -2.40 30.14 -11.48
CA ILE A 93 -1.20 30.86 -11.85
C ILE A 93 -1.69 31.68 -13.03
N GLU A 94 -2.01 32.95 -12.80
CA GLU A 94 -2.14 33.91 -13.88
C GLU A 94 -0.79 33.90 -14.58
N LEU A 95 -0.65 33.03 -15.59
CA LEU A 95 0.40 33.15 -16.57
C LEU A 95 0.21 34.55 -17.14
N PRO A 96 1.13 35.50 -16.92
CA PRO A 96 1.02 36.78 -17.61
C PRO A 96 1.04 36.44 -19.10
N ASP A 97 -0.01 36.86 -19.82
CA ASP A 97 -0.19 36.62 -21.25
C ASP A 97 1.16 36.81 -21.97
N PHE A 98 1.80 35.68 -22.31
CA PHE A 98 3.00 35.69 -23.13
C PHE A 98 2.53 35.89 -24.57
N PHE A 99 2.57 37.13 -25.03
CA PHE A 99 2.59 37.48 -26.45
C PHE A 99 4.02 37.42 -26.99
#